data_AF-Q2LXN3-F1
#
_entry.id   AF-Q2LXN3-F1
#
_cell.length_a   1.000
_cell.length_b   1.000
_cell.length_c   1.000
_cell.angle_alpha   90.00
_cell.angle_beta   90.00
_cell.angle_gamma   90.00
#
_symmetry.space_group_name_H-M   'P 1'
#
loop_
_entity.id
_entity.type
_entity.pdbx_description
1 polymer ?
#
loop_
_entity_poly.entity_id
_entity_poly.type
_entity_poly.pdbx_seq_one_letter_code
_entity_poly.pdbx_strand_id
1 'polypeptide(L)'
;MDVKFINPFLNGALEVIRTMAFMEAVAAKPYLKKDDTARGDVSGIIGITGDATGSLAISFSEDCICGIVGSMLGETCSETTKEVLDAAGELTNMISGVARTNLEKMGLQVYAAIPSVVFGKNHTLRHILNSPSIVIPFSTDKGNFFVDVCIRTTDARARSRETYQVVNRRTADLFAPLLPKTAAEPAPGPIVTEAAALNSGSEKGEQEQDAKNRRERLKETLDAMIEDRRNTQKVLSAQPFMSREERKKLNGKIARYDRKIRQLKLDLTALEILSKLSIDDLDSPVIKKNHQNC
;
A
#
# COMPACT_ATOMS: atom_id res chain seq x y z
N MET A 1 -20.90 9.89 11.12
CA MET A 1 -19.51 10.01 11.62
C MET A 1 -19.57 10.36 13.09
N ASP A 2 -18.78 9.70 13.92
CA ASP A 2 -18.65 10.04 15.33
C ASP A 2 -17.58 11.15 15.48
N VAL A 3 -17.81 12.13 16.38
CA VAL A 3 -16.93 13.30 16.58
C VAL A 3 -15.51 12.87 16.93
N LYS A 4 -15.38 11.69 17.53
CA LYS A 4 -14.11 11.06 17.92
C LYS A 4 -13.12 10.91 16.77
N PHE A 5 -13.59 10.76 15.52
CA PHE A 5 -12.68 10.61 14.37
C PHE A 5 -12.17 11.93 13.82
N ILE A 6 -12.71 13.07 14.27
CA ILE A 6 -12.32 14.40 13.79
C ILE A 6 -11.15 14.94 14.62
N ASN A 7 -11.16 14.68 15.93
CA ASN A 7 -10.14 15.16 16.86
C ASN A 7 -8.69 14.80 16.45
N PRO A 8 -8.40 13.61 15.92
CA PRO A 8 -7.06 13.28 15.40
C PRO A 8 -6.57 14.24 14.31
N PHE A 9 -7.46 14.67 13.40
CA PHE A 9 -7.11 15.60 12.33
C PHE A 9 -6.97 17.03 12.83
N LEU A 10 -7.84 17.43 13.76
CA LEU A 10 -7.75 18.74 14.40
C LEU A 10 -6.42 18.89 15.15
N ASN A 11 -6.10 17.93 16.01
CA ASN A 11 -4.86 17.94 16.78
C ASN A 11 -3.63 17.82 15.88
N GLY A 12 -3.69 16.96 14.84
CA GLY A 12 -2.61 16.82 13.87
C GLY A 12 -2.31 18.10 13.10
N ALA A 13 -3.35 18.83 12.67
CA ALA A 13 -3.18 20.12 12.01
C ALA A 13 -2.54 21.16 12.95
N LEU A 14 -3.01 21.28 14.20
CA LEU A 14 -2.44 22.20 15.19
C LEU A 14 -0.98 21.87 15.49
N GLU A 15 -0.66 20.59 15.69
CA GLU A 15 0.69 20.13 16.01
C GLU A 15 1.67 20.41 14.87
N VAL A 16 1.30 20.07 13.63
CA VAL A 16 2.17 20.26 12.47
C VAL A 16 2.41 21.74 12.20
N ILE A 17 1.36 22.58 12.18
CA ILE A 17 1.52 24.02 11.93
C ILE A 17 2.39 24.67 13.02
N ARG A 18 2.17 24.32 14.29
CA ARG A 18 2.96 24.84 15.40
C ARG A 18 4.43 24.42 15.33
N THR A 19 4.69 23.16 15.00
CA THR A 19 6.04 22.59 15.03
C THR A 19 6.85 23.00 13.80
N MET A 20 6.22 22.99 12.63
CA MET A 20 6.92 23.19 11.36
C MET A 20 7.03 24.66 11.01
N ALA A 21 5.96 25.43 11.17
CA ALA A 21 5.92 26.83 10.76
C ALA A 21 6.10 27.81 11.92
N PHE A 22 6.25 27.32 13.16
CA PHE A 22 6.36 28.16 14.36
C PHE A 22 5.21 29.19 14.49
N MET A 23 4.02 28.82 14.00
CA MET A 23 2.84 29.67 14.00
C MET A 23 1.74 29.10 14.90
N GLU A 24 0.96 29.97 15.51
CA GLU A 24 -0.26 29.57 16.20
C GLU A 24 -1.44 29.56 15.24
N ALA A 25 -2.11 28.42 15.15
CA ALA A 25 -3.37 28.27 14.42
C ALA A 25 -4.51 28.14 15.42
N VAL A 26 -5.58 28.90 15.22
CA VAL A 26 -6.78 28.85 16.05
C VAL A 26 -7.86 28.07 15.32
N ALA A 27 -8.24 26.92 15.88
CA ALA A 27 -9.33 26.11 15.35
C ALA A 27 -10.68 26.75 15.70
N ALA A 28 -11.51 27.02 14.69
CA ALA A 28 -12.88 27.43 14.86
C ALA A 28 -13.84 26.22 14.84
N LYS A 29 -15.12 26.47 15.13
CA LYS A 29 -16.12 25.40 15.33
C LYS A 29 -16.28 24.55 14.05
N PRO A 30 -16.10 23.22 14.12
CA PRO A 30 -16.35 22.34 12.98
C PRO A 30 -17.80 22.41 12.53
N TYR A 31 -18.03 22.35 11.21
CA TYR A 31 -19.37 22.34 10.63
C TYR A 31 -19.50 21.30 9.52
N LEU A 32 -20.73 20.86 9.27
CA LEU A 32 -21.04 19.93 8.18
C LEU A 32 -21.02 20.69 6.84
N LYS A 33 -20.24 20.19 5.88
CA LYS A 33 -20.18 20.74 4.53
C LYS A 33 -21.50 20.54 3.80
N LYS A 34 -22.06 21.63 3.29
CA LYS A 34 -23.29 21.62 2.46
C LYS A 34 -23.02 21.92 0.98
N ASP A 35 -21.92 22.61 0.70
CA ASP A 35 -21.56 23.11 -0.63
C ASP A 35 -20.23 22.50 -1.09
N ASP A 36 -20.06 22.29 -2.40
CA ASP A 36 -18.87 21.63 -2.98
C ASP A 36 -17.64 22.56 -3.14
N THR A 37 -17.76 23.83 -2.74
CA THR A 37 -16.68 24.82 -2.89
C THR A 37 -15.52 24.52 -1.93
N ALA A 38 -14.29 24.46 -2.46
CA ALA A 38 -13.10 24.56 -1.61
C ALA A 38 -12.93 26.03 -1.24
N ARG A 39 -12.69 26.32 0.04
CA ARG A 39 -12.55 27.70 0.53
C ARG A 39 -11.10 28.21 0.46
N GLY A 40 -10.30 27.68 -0.45
CA GLY A 40 -8.88 28.04 -0.59
C GLY A 40 -8.41 28.00 -2.05
N ASP A 41 -7.18 28.48 -2.26
CA ASP A 41 -6.52 28.60 -3.56
C ASP A 41 -5.55 27.44 -3.84
N VAL A 42 -4.95 26.89 -2.77
CA VAL A 42 -4.08 25.71 -2.81
C VAL A 42 -4.70 24.63 -1.93
N SER A 43 -4.93 23.43 -2.46
CA SER A 43 -5.42 22.30 -1.69
C SER A 43 -4.54 21.07 -1.82
N GLY A 44 -4.16 20.49 -0.69
CA GLY A 44 -3.59 19.14 -0.63
C GLY A 44 -4.67 18.11 -0.33
N ILE A 45 -4.68 17.00 -1.05
CA ILE A 45 -5.67 15.92 -0.94
C ILE A 45 -4.96 14.62 -0.68
N ILE A 46 -5.42 13.86 0.31
CA ILE A 46 -4.86 12.54 0.61
C ILE A 46 -5.98 11.54 0.92
N GLY A 47 -5.90 10.39 0.27
CA GLY A 47 -6.82 9.27 0.51
C GLY A 47 -6.44 8.49 1.76
N ILE A 48 -7.44 8.02 2.51
CA ILE A 48 -7.26 7.17 3.69
C ILE A 48 -8.00 5.85 3.44
N THR A 49 -7.32 4.72 3.71
CA THR A 49 -7.86 3.37 3.51
C THR A 49 -7.57 2.48 4.72
N GLY A 50 -8.16 1.28 4.79
CA GLY A 50 -8.01 0.35 5.92
C GLY A 50 -9.32 0.15 6.69
N ASP A 51 -9.25 0.14 8.01
CA ASP A 51 -10.42 0.00 8.90
C ASP A 51 -11.42 1.15 8.77
N ALA A 52 -10.93 2.29 8.30
CA ALA A 52 -11.72 3.41 7.87
C ALA A 52 -11.30 3.82 6.45
N THR A 53 -12.26 4.08 5.60
CA THR A 53 -12.03 4.58 4.23
C THR A 53 -12.52 6.00 4.14
N GLY A 54 -11.69 6.88 3.60
CA GLY A 54 -11.95 8.30 3.59
C GLY A 54 -11.00 9.09 2.72
N SER A 55 -11.10 10.39 2.84
CA SER A 55 -10.19 11.35 2.24
C SER A 55 -10.11 12.56 3.13
N LEU A 56 -8.91 13.09 3.26
CA LEU A 56 -8.57 14.34 3.92
C LEU A 56 -8.19 15.34 2.83
N ALA A 57 -8.72 16.54 2.91
CA ALA A 57 -8.28 17.66 2.11
C ALA A 57 -7.96 18.85 3.01
N ILE A 58 -6.89 19.57 2.68
CA ILE A 58 -6.47 20.77 3.39
C ILE A 58 -6.36 21.88 2.37
N SER A 59 -7.20 22.90 2.52
CA SER A 59 -7.28 24.04 1.61
C SER A 59 -6.74 25.29 2.29
N PHE A 60 -5.76 25.95 1.68
CA PHE A 60 -5.14 27.17 2.15
C PHE A 60 -5.50 28.33 1.24
N SER A 61 -5.72 29.52 1.80
CA SER A 61 -5.65 30.74 0.98
C SER A 61 -4.20 31.00 0.54
N GLU A 62 -4.02 31.67 -0.59
CA GLU A 62 -2.69 32.03 -1.12
C GLU A 62 -1.82 32.72 -0.05
N ASP A 63 -2.34 33.74 0.63
CA ASP A 63 -1.63 34.44 1.71
C ASP A 63 -1.23 33.51 2.87
N CYS A 64 -2.10 32.53 3.19
CA CYS A 64 -1.87 31.63 4.32
C CYS A 64 -0.71 30.70 4.01
N ILE A 65 -0.74 30.01 2.86
CA ILE A 65 0.31 29.05 2.50
C ILE A 65 1.66 29.74 2.26
N CYS A 66 1.67 30.92 1.62
CA CYS A 66 2.87 31.72 1.47
C CYS A 66 3.43 32.18 2.82
N GLY A 67 2.56 32.53 3.76
CA GLY A 67 2.95 32.82 5.15
C GLY A 67 3.55 31.62 5.87
N ILE A 68 2.93 30.43 5.74
CA ILE A 68 3.43 29.18 6.34
C ILE A 68 4.82 28.86 5.80
N VAL A 69 4.96 28.82 4.48
CA VAL A 69 6.21 28.45 3.80
C VAL A 69 7.30 29.48 4.07
N GLY A 70 6.95 30.76 4.05
CA GLY A 70 7.89 31.83 4.39
C GLY A 70 8.42 31.71 5.82
N SER A 71 7.56 31.36 6.79
CA SER A 71 8.00 31.07 8.16
C SER A 71 8.87 29.80 8.27
N MET A 72 8.62 28.79 7.44
CA MET A 72 9.41 27.55 7.41
C MET A 72 10.81 27.76 6.80
N LEU A 73 10.92 28.58 5.76
CA LEU A 73 12.17 28.85 5.03
C LEU A 73 12.93 30.07 5.56
N GLY A 74 12.27 30.94 6.33
CA GLY A 74 12.85 32.19 6.84
C GLY A 74 12.88 33.33 5.80
N GLU A 75 12.04 33.26 4.76
CA GLU A 75 11.97 34.25 3.69
C GLU A 75 10.52 34.69 3.42
N THR A 76 10.35 35.78 2.66
CA THR A 76 9.01 36.28 2.32
C THR A 76 8.56 35.72 0.98
N CYS A 77 7.71 34.69 1.01
CA CYS A 77 7.02 34.21 -0.20
C CYS A 77 5.82 35.12 -0.49
N SER A 78 5.76 35.71 -1.69
CA SER A 78 4.63 36.59 -2.10
C SER A 78 3.73 35.94 -3.15
N GLU A 79 4.19 34.87 -3.80
CA GLU A 79 3.48 34.18 -4.87
C GLU A 79 3.47 32.68 -4.63
N THR A 80 2.47 32.00 -5.18
CA THR A 80 2.39 30.53 -5.15
C THR A 80 3.39 29.92 -6.15
N THR A 81 4.65 29.77 -5.73
CA THR A 81 5.70 29.09 -6.51
C THR A 81 5.61 27.57 -6.36
N LYS A 82 6.41 26.83 -7.15
CA LYS A 82 6.49 25.36 -7.06
C LYS A 82 6.83 24.88 -5.64
N GLU A 83 7.72 25.59 -4.95
CA GLU A 83 8.11 25.27 -3.57
C GLU A 83 6.94 25.38 -2.60
N VAL A 84 6.06 26.36 -2.79
CA VAL A 84 4.83 26.52 -2.01
C VAL A 84 3.88 25.34 -2.22
N LEU A 85 3.75 24.87 -3.47
CA LEU A 85 2.94 23.70 -3.79
C LEU A 85 3.51 22.41 -3.22
N ASP A 86 4.82 22.22 -3.32
CA ASP A 86 5.52 21.06 -2.76
C ASP A 86 5.39 21.04 -1.24
N ALA A 87 5.55 22.20 -0.58
CA ALA A 87 5.34 22.35 0.86
C ALA A 87 3.89 22.09 1.28
N ALA A 88 2.89 22.52 0.51
CA ALA A 88 1.49 22.18 0.78
C ALA A 88 1.23 20.67 0.72
N GLY A 89 1.88 19.97 -0.21
CA GLY A 89 1.86 18.51 -0.29
C GLY A 89 2.50 17.84 0.93
N GLU A 90 3.66 18.33 1.36
CA GLU A 90 4.38 17.79 2.52
C GLU A 90 3.64 18.06 3.84
N LEU A 91 3.07 19.26 4.01
CA LEU A 91 2.20 19.58 5.15
C LEU A 91 1.00 18.64 5.20
N THR A 92 0.37 18.37 4.05
CA THR A 92 -0.76 17.44 3.96
C THR A 92 -0.35 16.02 4.34
N ASN A 93 0.82 15.58 3.91
CA ASN A 93 1.39 14.28 4.26
C ASN A 93 1.66 14.17 5.76
N MET A 94 2.30 15.18 6.35
CA MET A 94 2.61 15.21 7.79
C MET A 94 1.35 15.22 8.66
N ILE A 95 0.36 16.06 8.32
CA ILE A 95 -0.91 16.14 9.06
C ILE A 95 -1.65 14.79 9.01
N SER A 96 -1.68 14.16 7.83
CA SER A 96 -2.23 12.81 7.66
C SER A 96 -1.48 11.77 8.50
N GLY A 97 -0.15 11.85 8.56
CA GLY A 97 0.70 10.98 9.37
C GLY A 97 0.37 11.06 10.87
N VAL A 98 0.33 12.27 11.43
CA VAL A 98 -0.01 12.50 12.85
C VAL A 98 -1.43 12.04 13.14
N ALA A 99 -2.39 12.39 12.27
CA ALA A 99 -3.78 11.97 12.42
C ALA A 99 -3.92 10.45 12.40
N ARG A 100 -3.21 9.76 11.50
CA ARG A 100 -3.16 8.29 11.42
C ARG A 100 -2.60 7.69 12.70
N THR A 101 -1.47 8.17 13.22
CA THR A 101 -0.91 7.65 14.47
C THR A 101 -1.90 7.79 15.63
N ASN A 102 -2.67 8.88 15.66
CA ASN A 102 -3.71 9.07 16.67
C ASN A 102 -4.93 8.15 16.46
N LEU A 103 -5.29 7.83 15.21
CA LEU A 103 -6.32 6.83 14.89
C LEU A 103 -5.86 5.40 15.24
N GLU A 104 -4.58 5.07 15.03
CA GLU A 104 -3.97 3.80 15.42
C GLU A 104 -4.00 3.60 16.94
N LYS A 105 -3.74 4.66 17.72
CA LYS A 105 -3.91 4.65 19.18
C LYS A 105 -5.36 4.38 19.63
N MET A 106 -6.33 4.72 18.79
CA MET A 106 -7.75 4.41 19.01
C MET A 106 -8.13 2.99 18.55
N GLY A 107 -7.17 2.19 18.07
CA GLY A 107 -7.38 0.82 17.62
C GLY A 107 -7.84 0.69 16.17
N LEU A 108 -7.69 1.73 15.35
CA LEU A 108 -7.98 1.67 13.90
C LEU A 108 -6.70 1.60 13.08
N GLN A 109 -6.55 0.56 12.28
CA GLN A 109 -5.45 0.48 11.31
C GLN A 109 -5.85 1.19 10.02
N VAL A 110 -5.22 2.33 9.75
CA VAL A 110 -5.47 3.14 8.55
C VAL A 110 -4.17 3.41 7.80
N TYR A 111 -4.26 3.51 6.48
CA TYR A 111 -3.16 3.76 5.56
C TYR A 111 -3.47 5.00 4.74
N ALA A 112 -2.48 5.89 4.60
CA ALA A 112 -2.58 7.09 3.79
C ALA A 112 -2.00 6.85 2.39
N ALA A 113 -2.65 7.39 1.37
CA ALA A 113 -2.16 7.40 -0.01
C ALA A 113 -1.10 8.50 -0.21
N ILE A 114 -0.57 8.62 -1.43
CA ILE A 114 0.30 9.74 -1.81
C ILE A 114 -0.56 11.01 -1.94
N PRO A 115 -0.15 12.15 -1.36
CA PRO A 115 -0.89 13.40 -1.48
C PRO A 115 -0.91 13.90 -2.93
N SER A 116 -1.98 14.59 -3.30
CA SER A 116 -2.11 15.32 -4.57
C SER A 116 -2.40 16.78 -4.26
N VAL A 117 -1.70 17.69 -4.92
CA VAL A 117 -1.86 19.14 -4.73
C VAL A 117 -2.61 19.73 -5.92
N VAL A 118 -3.61 20.55 -5.62
CA VAL A 118 -4.42 21.28 -6.59
C VAL A 118 -4.22 22.77 -6.35
N PHE A 119 -3.87 23.49 -7.40
CA PHE A 119 -3.70 24.94 -7.39
C PHE A 119 -4.67 25.60 -8.35
N GLY A 120 -5.34 26.64 -7.89
CA GLY A 120 -6.20 27.48 -8.72
C GLY A 120 -7.20 28.24 -7.87
N LYS A 121 -7.42 29.51 -8.23
CA LYS A 121 -8.40 30.37 -7.54
C LYS A 121 -9.80 29.78 -7.68
N ASN A 122 -10.55 29.75 -6.58
CA ASN A 122 -11.93 29.25 -6.51
C ASN A 122 -12.12 27.80 -7.01
N HIS A 123 -11.15 26.91 -6.79
CA HIS A 123 -11.35 25.50 -7.13
C HIS A 123 -12.39 24.84 -6.20
N THR A 124 -13.04 23.77 -6.69
CA THR A 124 -14.05 23.02 -5.93
C THR A 124 -13.50 21.67 -5.53
N LEU A 125 -13.82 21.22 -4.32
CA LEU A 125 -13.32 19.96 -3.78
C LEU A 125 -14.48 19.18 -3.19
N ARG A 126 -14.80 18.07 -3.85
CA ARG A 126 -15.91 17.20 -3.48
C ARG A 126 -15.41 15.81 -3.13
N HIS A 127 -15.72 15.38 -1.91
CA HIS A 127 -15.50 14.01 -1.49
C HIS A 127 -16.58 13.11 -2.12
N ILE A 128 -16.16 12.10 -2.89
CA ILE A 128 -17.07 11.18 -3.63
C ILE A 128 -17.69 10.12 -2.69
N LEU A 129 -17.31 10.11 -1.42
CA LEU A 129 -17.79 9.15 -0.44
C LEU A 129 -19.23 9.48 -0.02
N ASN A 130 -20.09 8.46 0.07
CA ASN A 130 -21.45 8.55 0.64
C ASN A 130 -21.42 8.73 2.19
N SER A 131 -20.60 9.63 2.70
CA SER A 131 -20.46 9.97 4.13
C SER A 131 -20.49 11.49 4.27
N PRO A 132 -21.06 12.05 5.36
CA PRO A 132 -20.97 13.48 5.62
C PRO A 132 -19.52 13.96 5.62
N SER A 133 -19.23 15.09 4.98
CA SER A 133 -17.92 15.75 5.04
C SER A 133 -17.96 16.87 6.09
N ILE A 134 -16.92 16.94 6.91
CA ILE A 134 -16.82 17.88 8.02
C ILE A 134 -15.65 18.81 7.75
N VAL A 135 -15.92 20.11 7.80
CA VAL A 135 -14.91 21.14 7.60
C VAL A 135 -14.59 21.79 8.93
N ILE A 136 -13.29 21.89 9.21
CA ILE A 136 -12.73 22.57 10.36
C ILE A 136 -12.00 23.82 9.84
N PRO A 137 -12.55 25.02 10.06
CA PRO A 137 -11.86 26.26 9.74
C PRO A 137 -10.76 26.55 10.76
N PHE A 138 -9.61 26.97 10.28
CA PHE A 138 -8.49 27.45 11.07
C PHE A 138 -8.11 28.86 10.63
N SER A 139 -7.76 29.69 11.60
CA SER A 139 -7.26 31.04 11.38
C SER A 139 -5.84 31.17 11.90
N THR A 140 -4.97 31.80 11.11
CA THR A 140 -3.60 32.15 11.46
C THR A 140 -3.39 33.66 11.20
N ASP A 141 -2.28 34.20 11.68
CA ASP A 141 -1.92 35.61 11.45
C ASP A 141 -1.76 35.97 9.96
N LYS A 142 -1.55 34.96 9.11
CA LYS A 142 -1.29 35.09 7.67
C LYS A 142 -2.47 34.68 6.79
N GLY A 143 -3.60 34.29 7.37
CA GLY A 143 -4.80 33.94 6.62
C GLY A 143 -5.53 32.74 7.20
N ASN A 144 -6.42 32.15 6.41
CA ASN A 144 -7.24 31.02 6.84
C ASN A 144 -6.91 29.78 6.03
N PHE A 145 -7.03 28.64 6.70
CA PHE A 145 -7.02 27.34 6.04
C PHE A 145 -8.15 26.46 6.57
N PHE A 146 -8.50 25.44 5.81
CA PHE A 146 -9.66 24.60 6.07
C PHE A 146 -9.23 23.15 5.97
N VAL A 147 -9.55 22.37 7.00
CA VAL A 147 -9.35 20.92 7.00
C VAL A 147 -10.70 20.26 6.74
N ASP A 148 -10.85 19.63 5.59
CA ASP A 148 -12.04 18.89 5.17
C ASP A 148 -11.79 17.39 5.31
N VAL A 149 -12.61 16.75 6.14
CA VAL A 149 -12.48 15.34 6.48
C VAL A 149 -13.77 14.62 6.10
N CYS A 150 -13.63 13.60 5.25
CA CYS A 150 -14.70 12.66 4.95
C CYS A 150 -14.23 11.25 5.23
N ILE A 151 -14.75 10.63 6.28
CA ILE A 151 -14.38 9.27 6.68
C ILE A 151 -15.65 8.43 6.86
N ARG A 152 -15.54 7.16 6.46
CA ARG A 152 -16.51 6.13 6.73
C ARG A 152 -15.78 4.94 7.36
N THR A 153 -16.17 4.59 8.58
CA THR A 153 -15.69 3.37 9.22
C THR A 153 -16.27 2.16 8.49
N THR A 154 -15.44 1.16 8.23
CA THR A 154 -15.89 -0.11 7.68
C THR A 154 -16.51 -0.92 8.82
N ASP A 155 -17.84 -1.13 8.77
CA ASP A 155 -18.60 -1.88 9.78
C ASP A 155 -17.96 -3.24 10.10
N ALA A 156 -18.00 -3.66 11.37
CA ALA A 156 -17.52 -4.98 11.80
C ALA A 156 -18.23 -6.15 11.08
N ARG A 157 -19.46 -5.95 10.58
CA ARG A 157 -20.18 -6.90 9.71
C ARG A 157 -19.66 -6.95 8.26
N ALA A 158 -19.01 -5.89 7.78
CA ALA A 158 -18.30 -5.88 6.50
C ALA A 158 -16.88 -6.47 6.66
N ARG A 159 -16.25 -6.35 7.84
CA ARG A 159 -15.00 -7.05 8.19
C ARG A 159 -15.14 -8.58 8.15
N SER A 160 -16.36 -9.09 8.31
CA SER A 160 -16.72 -10.52 8.24
C SER A 160 -17.31 -10.96 6.89
N ARG A 161 -17.57 -10.04 5.95
CA ARG A 161 -17.76 -10.41 4.55
C ARG A 161 -16.39 -10.59 3.93
N GLU A 162 -15.86 -11.81 4.07
CA GLU A 162 -14.72 -12.31 3.30
C GLU A 162 -14.90 -11.94 1.82
N THR A 163 -14.29 -10.84 1.42
CA THR A 163 -14.11 -10.55 0.00
C THR A 163 -12.80 -11.23 -0.34
N TYR A 164 -12.89 -12.51 -0.72
CA TYR A 164 -11.79 -13.40 -1.14
C TYR A 164 -10.86 -14.01 -0.07
N GLN A 165 -11.29 -14.22 1.18
CA GLN A 165 -10.50 -14.98 2.18
C GLN A 165 -9.06 -14.47 2.41
N VAL A 166 -8.74 -13.23 2.05
CA VAL A 166 -7.41 -12.67 2.29
C VAL A 166 -7.40 -12.02 3.67
N VAL A 167 -6.82 -12.72 4.65
CA VAL A 167 -6.58 -12.19 5.99
C VAL A 167 -5.23 -11.49 5.98
N ASN A 168 -5.19 -10.18 6.28
CA ASN A 168 -3.94 -9.48 6.56
C ASN A 168 -3.41 -9.95 7.93
N ARG A 169 -2.63 -11.03 7.95
CA ARG A 169 -1.81 -11.44 9.10
C ARG A 169 -0.35 -11.20 8.81
N ARG A 170 0.42 -10.81 9.83
CA ARG A 170 1.88 -10.80 9.72
C ARG A 170 2.37 -12.22 9.54
N THR A 171 3.36 -12.42 8.68
CA THR A 171 3.93 -13.74 8.39
C THR A 171 4.45 -14.43 9.65
N ALA A 172 4.94 -13.67 10.63
CA ALA A 172 5.38 -14.19 11.93
C ALA A 172 4.26 -14.87 12.73
N ASP A 173 3.01 -14.43 12.57
CA ASP A 173 1.86 -14.95 13.32
C ASP A 173 1.27 -16.23 12.70
N LEU A 174 1.74 -16.62 11.50
CA LEU A 174 1.34 -17.86 10.83
C LEU A 174 2.16 -19.07 11.29
N PHE A 175 3.31 -18.82 11.92
CA PHE A 175 4.19 -19.86 12.44
C PHE A 175 4.27 -19.72 13.96
N ALA A 176 3.48 -20.51 14.69
CA ALA A 176 3.77 -20.71 16.10
C ALA A 176 5.17 -21.34 16.22
N PRO A 177 6.03 -20.90 17.16
CA PRO A 177 7.29 -21.59 17.41
C PRO A 177 6.95 -23.02 17.79
N LEU A 178 7.32 -23.98 16.94
CA LEU A 178 7.29 -25.38 17.32
C LEU A 178 8.27 -25.51 18.49
N LEU A 179 7.74 -25.63 19.71
CA LEU A 179 8.54 -26.09 20.84
C LEU A 179 9.19 -27.41 20.38
N PRO A 180 10.52 -27.53 20.47
CA PRO A 180 11.18 -28.76 20.07
C PRO A 180 10.63 -29.90 20.93
N LYS A 181 10.06 -30.92 20.29
CA LYS A 181 9.68 -32.15 20.98
C LYS A 181 10.93 -32.70 21.63
N THR A 182 10.89 -32.86 22.95
CA THR A 182 11.92 -33.48 23.77
C THR A 182 12.21 -34.87 23.21
N ALA A 183 13.33 -35.01 22.51
CA ALA A 183 13.88 -36.32 22.17
C ALA A 183 14.45 -36.91 23.45
N ALA A 184 14.06 -38.15 23.76
CA ALA A 184 14.61 -38.91 24.88
C ALA A 184 16.14 -39.06 24.72
N GLU A 185 16.88 -38.87 25.81
CA GLU A 185 18.31 -39.10 25.88
C GLU A 185 18.66 -40.54 25.46
N PRO A 186 19.65 -40.76 24.58
CA PRO A 186 20.30 -42.05 24.49
C PRO A 186 21.46 -42.12 25.49
N ALA A 187 21.54 -43.25 26.22
CA ALA A 187 22.58 -43.58 27.18
C ALA A 187 23.99 -43.63 26.54
N PRO A 188 25.07 -43.46 27.34
CA PRO A 188 26.41 -43.27 26.79
C PRO A 188 27.17 -44.59 26.58
N GLY A 189 27.91 -44.64 25.46
CA GLY A 189 29.17 -45.38 25.31
C GLY A 189 29.24 -46.37 24.13
N PRO A 190 30.44 -46.82 23.69
CA PRO A 190 31.78 -46.33 23.97
C PRO A 190 32.49 -45.75 22.73
N ILE A 191 33.54 -44.97 22.99
CA ILE A 191 34.46 -44.40 21.99
C ILE A 191 35.32 -45.52 21.41
N VAL A 192 35.34 -45.65 20.08
CA VAL A 192 36.42 -46.30 19.33
C VAL A 192 36.81 -45.41 18.16
N THR A 193 38.10 -45.08 18.15
CA THR A 193 38.84 -44.39 17.08
C THR A 193 38.94 -45.24 15.83
N GLU A 194 38.66 -44.67 14.65
CA GLU A 194 39.39 -45.04 13.43
C GLU A 194 39.27 -43.94 12.38
N ALA A 195 40.44 -43.51 11.90
CA ALA A 195 40.57 -42.63 10.75
C ALA A 195 40.48 -43.48 9.47
N ALA A 196 39.65 -43.07 8.52
CA ALA A 196 39.76 -43.53 7.13
C ALA A 196 39.21 -42.48 6.17
N ALA A 197 39.99 -42.26 5.12
CA ALA A 197 39.88 -41.21 4.13
C ALA A 197 38.88 -41.55 3.00
N LEU A 198 38.40 -40.49 2.33
CA LEU A 198 37.82 -40.40 0.97
C LEU A 198 36.67 -41.38 0.58
N ASN A 199 35.52 -40.82 0.20
CA ASN A 199 35.21 -40.74 -1.24
C ASN A 199 34.16 -39.66 -1.60
N SER A 200 34.34 -39.13 -2.80
CA SER A 200 33.66 -38.04 -3.47
C SER A 200 32.23 -38.35 -3.94
N GLY A 201 31.40 -37.31 -3.96
CA GLY A 201 30.75 -36.83 -5.18
C GLY A 201 29.68 -37.71 -5.84
N SER A 202 28.42 -37.39 -5.61
CA SER A 202 27.32 -37.77 -6.53
C SER A 202 25.96 -37.05 -6.32
N GLU A 203 25.77 -36.19 -5.31
CA GLU A 203 24.42 -35.61 -5.08
C GLU A 203 24.11 -34.31 -5.85
N LYS A 204 25.12 -33.57 -6.33
CA LYS A 204 24.89 -32.30 -7.07
C LYS A 204 24.36 -32.50 -8.51
N GLY A 205 24.63 -33.65 -9.13
CA GLY A 205 24.23 -33.92 -10.53
C GLY A 205 22.76 -34.32 -10.69
N GLU A 206 22.18 -35.03 -9.72
CA GLU A 206 20.79 -35.50 -9.80
C GLU A 206 19.78 -34.38 -9.56
N GLN A 207 20.06 -33.46 -8.63
CA GLN A 207 19.19 -32.32 -8.32
C GLN A 207 19.12 -31.28 -9.46
N GLU A 208 20.25 -31.06 -10.16
CA GLU A 208 20.29 -30.09 -11.26
C GLU A 208 19.61 -30.62 -12.53
N GLN A 209 19.68 -31.94 -12.76
CA GLN A 209 18.99 -32.61 -13.88
C GLN A 209 17.47 -32.66 -13.67
N ASP A 210 16.99 -32.90 -12.44
CA ASP A 210 15.56 -32.87 -12.10
C ASP A 210 14.97 -31.45 -12.23
N ALA A 211 15.71 -30.42 -11.81
CA ALA A 211 15.30 -29.02 -11.96
C ALA A 211 15.17 -28.60 -13.44
N LYS A 212 16.09 -29.04 -14.31
CA LYS A 212 16.02 -28.82 -15.77
C LYS A 212 14.81 -29.54 -16.37
N ASN A 213 14.60 -30.81 -16.04
CA ASN A 213 13.44 -31.60 -16.49
C ASN A 213 12.10 -30.99 -16.04
N ARG A 214 12.02 -30.47 -14.81
CA ARG A 214 10.83 -29.79 -14.28
C ARG A 214 10.54 -28.47 -15.00
N ARG A 215 11.58 -27.71 -15.34
CA ARG A 215 11.45 -26.44 -16.09
C ARG A 215 10.90 -26.68 -17.50
N GLU A 216 11.35 -27.73 -18.17
CA GLU A 216 10.87 -28.10 -19.51
C GLU A 216 9.40 -28.51 -19.49
N ARG A 217 8.99 -29.38 -18.56
CA ARG A 217 7.57 -29.77 -18.39
C ARG A 217 6.65 -28.57 -18.12
N LEU A 218 7.11 -27.60 -17.33
CA LEU A 218 6.35 -26.39 -17.04
C LEU A 218 6.23 -25.47 -18.25
N LYS A 219 7.27 -25.38 -19.11
CA LYS A 219 7.21 -24.65 -20.38
C LYS A 219 6.21 -25.29 -21.34
N GLU A 220 6.28 -26.60 -21.54
CA GLU A 220 5.33 -27.34 -22.40
C GLU A 220 3.88 -27.16 -21.93
N THR A 221 3.65 -27.25 -20.62
CA THR A 221 2.33 -27.03 -20.02
C THR A 221 1.83 -25.60 -20.23
N LEU A 222 2.72 -24.61 -20.13
CA LEU A 222 2.41 -23.20 -20.35
C LEU A 222 2.02 -22.94 -21.81
N ASP A 223 2.77 -23.49 -22.77
CA ASP A 223 2.52 -23.32 -24.19
C ASP A 223 1.18 -23.95 -24.60
N ALA A 224 0.89 -25.16 -24.11
CA ALA A 224 -0.41 -25.81 -24.30
C ALA A 224 -1.57 -24.94 -23.75
N MET A 225 -1.41 -24.34 -22.56
CA MET A 225 -2.43 -23.45 -21.97
C MET A 225 -2.64 -22.16 -22.76
N ILE A 226 -1.58 -21.60 -23.35
CA ILE A 226 -1.67 -20.41 -24.20
C ILE A 226 -2.41 -20.74 -25.50
N GLU A 227 -2.16 -21.92 -26.07
CA GLU A 227 -2.83 -22.39 -27.28
C GLU A 227 -4.32 -22.65 -27.05
N ASP A 228 -4.69 -23.34 -25.96
CA ASP A 228 -6.08 -23.54 -25.53
C ASP A 228 -6.83 -22.20 -25.35
N ARG A 229 -6.17 -21.22 -24.74
CA ARG A 229 -6.71 -19.87 -24.53
C ARG A 229 -6.93 -19.16 -25.86
N ARG A 230 -5.97 -19.25 -26.80
CA ARG A 230 -6.13 -18.71 -28.17
C ARG A 230 -7.27 -19.38 -28.92
N ASN A 231 -7.40 -20.70 -28.84
CA ASN A 231 -8.47 -21.44 -29.52
C ASN A 231 -9.84 -21.04 -28.97
N THR A 232 -9.96 -20.93 -27.65
CA THR A 232 -11.19 -20.44 -26.98
C THR A 232 -11.54 -19.01 -27.41
N GLN A 233 -10.54 -18.13 -27.50
CA GLN A 233 -10.72 -16.75 -27.97
C GLN A 233 -11.12 -16.69 -29.45
N LYS A 234 -10.54 -17.53 -30.31
CA LYS A 234 -10.88 -17.63 -31.74
C LYS A 234 -12.33 -18.06 -31.94
N VAL A 235 -12.82 -19.05 -31.17
CA VAL A 235 -14.24 -19.45 -31.19
C VAL A 235 -15.15 -18.28 -30.83
N LEU A 236 -14.76 -17.49 -29.83
CA LEU A 236 -15.52 -16.33 -29.38
C LEU A 236 -15.54 -15.18 -30.41
N SER A 237 -14.47 -15.02 -31.20
CA SER A 237 -14.41 -14.03 -32.29
C SER A 237 -15.09 -14.51 -33.58
N ALA A 238 -15.04 -15.82 -33.88
CA ALA A 238 -15.60 -16.39 -35.10
C ALA A 238 -17.14 -16.50 -35.06
N GLN A 239 -17.73 -16.59 -33.87
CA GLN A 239 -19.19 -16.65 -33.69
C GLN A 239 -19.70 -15.46 -32.86
N PRO A 240 -19.91 -14.29 -33.48
CA PRO A 240 -20.37 -13.09 -32.77
C PRO A 240 -21.82 -13.19 -32.25
N PHE A 241 -22.66 -14.03 -32.87
CA PHE A 241 -24.08 -14.23 -32.52
C PHE A 241 -24.33 -15.56 -31.78
N MET A 242 -23.62 -15.77 -30.67
CA MET A 242 -23.77 -16.94 -29.79
C MET A 242 -24.76 -16.65 -28.64
N SER A 243 -25.37 -17.70 -28.07
CA SER A 243 -26.27 -17.53 -26.91
C SER A 243 -25.56 -16.89 -25.73
N ARG A 244 -26.30 -16.10 -24.92
CA ARG A 244 -25.73 -15.35 -23.79
C ARG A 244 -25.07 -16.27 -22.74
N GLU A 245 -25.61 -17.47 -22.55
CA GLU A 245 -25.08 -18.45 -21.60
C GLU A 245 -23.76 -19.07 -22.05
N GLU A 246 -23.66 -19.44 -23.33
CA GLU A 246 -22.45 -20.02 -23.92
C GLU A 246 -21.31 -18.99 -23.96
N ARG A 247 -21.61 -17.74 -24.30
CA ARG A 247 -20.64 -16.65 -24.26
C ARG A 247 -20.12 -16.39 -22.84
N LYS A 248 -21.00 -16.45 -21.83
CA LYS A 248 -20.62 -16.33 -20.42
C LYS A 248 -19.74 -17.50 -19.98
N LYS A 249 -20.03 -18.73 -20.42
CA LYS A 249 -19.21 -19.93 -20.16
C LYS A 249 -17.81 -19.81 -20.78
N LEU A 250 -17.70 -19.38 -22.04
CA LEU A 250 -16.42 -19.21 -22.73
C LEU A 250 -15.57 -18.09 -22.13
N ASN A 251 -16.16 -16.94 -21.80
CA ASN A 251 -15.46 -15.87 -21.08
C ASN A 251 -14.98 -16.33 -19.70
N GLY A 252 -15.78 -17.14 -19.00
CA GLY A 252 -15.38 -17.78 -17.75
C GLY A 252 -14.20 -18.75 -17.92
N LYS A 253 -14.15 -19.51 -19.03
CA LYS A 253 -13.00 -20.38 -19.36
C LYS A 253 -11.74 -19.56 -19.62
N ILE A 254 -11.82 -18.47 -20.39
CA ILE A 254 -10.67 -17.58 -20.66
C ILE A 254 -10.09 -17.04 -19.33
N ALA A 255 -10.94 -16.56 -18.42
CA ALA A 255 -10.50 -16.08 -17.11
C ALA A 255 -9.86 -17.16 -16.21
N ARG A 256 -10.17 -18.45 -16.45
CA ARG A 256 -9.50 -19.58 -15.77
C ARG A 256 -8.13 -19.85 -16.39
N TYR A 257 -8.03 -19.83 -17.72
CA TYR A 257 -6.76 -19.98 -18.42
C TYR A 257 -5.79 -18.84 -18.08
N ASP A 258 -6.25 -17.59 -18.07
CA ASP A 258 -5.40 -16.43 -17.73
C ASP A 258 -4.82 -16.52 -16.31
N ARG A 259 -5.58 -17.03 -15.34
CA ARG A 259 -5.09 -17.30 -13.98
C ARG A 259 -4.02 -18.38 -13.94
N LYS A 260 -4.22 -19.50 -14.64
CA LYS A 260 -3.24 -20.60 -14.69
C LYS A 260 -1.95 -20.21 -15.42
N ILE A 261 -2.07 -19.46 -16.52
CA ILE A 261 -0.93 -18.92 -17.27
C ILE A 261 -0.09 -18.00 -16.38
N ARG A 262 -0.73 -17.15 -15.56
CA ARG A 262 -0.02 -16.27 -14.63
C ARG A 262 0.77 -17.07 -13.58
N GLN A 263 0.17 -18.12 -13.03
CA GLN A 263 0.81 -18.98 -12.03
C GLN A 263 2.01 -19.72 -12.62
N LEU A 264 1.85 -20.37 -13.78
CA LEU A 264 2.94 -21.09 -14.46
C LEU A 264 4.10 -20.18 -14.85
N LYS A 265 3.83 -18.92 -15.24
CA LYS A 265 4.88 -17.93 -15.51
C LYS A 265 5.66 -17.55 -14.25
N LEU A 266 4.99 -17.37 -13.11
CA LEU A 266 5.65 -17.07 -11.84
C LEU A 266 6.56 -18.24 -11.41
N ASP A 267 6.05 -19.47 -11.51
CA ASP A 267 6.82 -20.67 -11.18
C ASP A 267 8.06 -20.81 -12.08
N LEU A 268 7.93 -20.52 -13.38
CA LEU A 268 9.05 -20.51 -14.32
C LEU A 268 10.10 -19.45 -13.96
N THR A 269 9.68 -18.24 -13.60
CA THR A 269 10.60 -17.17 -13.18
C THR A 269 11.31 -17.50 -11.87
N ALA A 270 10.62 -18.12 -10.92
CA ALA A 270 11.21 -18.57 -9.67
C ALA A 270 12.30 -19.62 -9.92
N LEU A 271 12.03 -20.62 -10.77
CA LEU A 271 13.03 -21.62 -11.15
C LEU A 271 14.22 -21.00 -11.90
N GLU A 272 13.99 -19.98 -12.72
CA GLU A 272 15.08 -19.29 -13.43
C GLU A 272 15.98 -18.50 -12.47
N ILE A 273 15.40 -17.81 -11.49
CA ILE A 273 16.15 -17.11 -10.44
C ILE A 273 16.95 -18.10 -9.61
N LEU A 274 16.33 -19.21 -9.19
CA LEU A 274 17.00 -20.28 -8.45
C LEU A 274 18.17 -20.91 -9.24
N SER A 275 18.05 -21.01 -10.57
CA SER A 275 19.14 -21.52 -11.41
C SER A 275 20.29 -20.51 -11.62
N LYS A 276 20.03 -19.22 -11.40
CA LYS A 276 21.02 -18.12 -11.58
C LYS A 276 21.73 -17.73 -10.29
N LEU A 277 21.18 -18.11 -9.14
CA LEU A 277 21.82 -17.94 -7.83
C LEU A 277 22.96 -18.96 -7.70
N SER A 278 24.20 -18.48 -7.58
CA SER A 278 25.36 -19.34 -7.31
C SER A 278 25.39 -19.74 -5.84
N ILE A 279 26.13 -20.81 -5.52
CA ILE A 279 26.32 -21.29 -4.14
C ILE A 279 26.98 -20.21 -3.26
N ASP A 280 27.79 -19.32 -3.85
CA ASP A 280 28.48 -18.24 -3.14
C ASP A 280 27.53 -17.13 -2.64
N ASP A 281 26.35 -16.95 -3.24
CA ASP A 281 25.35 -15.95 -2.81
C ASP A 281 24.52 -16.41 -1.58
N LEU A 282 24.53 -17.71 -1.26
CA LEU A 282 23.82 -18.28 -0.11
C LEU A 282 24.57 -18.10 1.21
N ASP A 283 25.90 -18.15 1.19
CA ASP A 283 26.74 -18.04 2.39
C ASP A 283 27.04 -16.58 2.78
N SER A 284 26.78 -15.61 1.89
CA SER A 284 27.01 -14.19 2.14
C SER A 284 26.02 -13.32 1.36
N PRO A 285 24.78 -13.11 1.86
CA PRO A 285 23.84 -12.23 1.20
C PRO A 285 24.35 -10.79 1.25
N VAL A 286 24.93 -10.30 0.16
CA VAL A 286 25.32 -8.89 0.03
C VAL A 286 24.04 -8.07 -0.16
N ILE A 287 23.46 -7.64 0.97
CA ILE A 287 22.39 -6.65 0.98
C ILE A 287 23.00 -5.35 0.47
N LYS A 288 22.84 -5.06 -0.83
CA LYS A 288 23.08 -3.73 -1.36
C LYS A 288 22.08 -2.78 -0.69
N LYS A 289 22.53 -2.11 0.36
CA LYS A 289 21.85 -0.93 0.88
C LYS A 289 21.86 0.09 -0.25
N ASN A 290 20.71 0.29 -0.87
CA ASN A 290 20.50 1.45 -1.71
C ASN A 290 20.66 2.68 -0.80
N HIS A 291 21.83 3.29 -0.85
CA HIS A 291 22.05 4.63 -0.35
C HIS A 291 21.16 5.56 -1.16
N GLN A 292 19.95 5.82 -0.67
CA GLN A 292 19.34 7.11 -0.91
C GLN A 292 20.14 8.10 -0.06
N ASN A 293 21.10 8.74 -0.71
CA ASN A 293 21.70 9.98 -0.22
C ASN A 293 20.65 11.09 -0.34
N CYS A 294 20.71 11.97 0.67
CA CYS A 294 19.95 13.19 0.92
C CYS A 294 18.67 12.98 1.75
#